data_AF-A0A7Y0CGW6-F1
#
_entry.id   AF-A0A7Y0CGW6-F1
#
_cell.length_a   1.000
_cell.length_b   1.000
_cell.length_c   1.000
_cell.angle_alpha   90.00
_cell.angle_beta   90.00
_cell.angle_gamma   90.00
#
_symmetry.space_group_name_H-M   'P 1'
#
loop_
_entity.id
_entity.type
_entity.pdbx_description
1 polymer ?
#
loop_
_entity_poly.entity_id
_entity_poly.type
_entity_poly.pdbx_seq_one_letter_code
_entity_poly.pdbx_strand_id
1 'polypeptide(L)'
;MAGCVVLVTADRRSGELGAALARRGAVIRYAPALSMVPNQDDTALLAGTRALIAYPPDDVVVTTDIGLRGWTEAADAVGLGEQLTVALGAARIVARGPKARGAIARLRETTGRDLIRTVVKRGYRLELMEAGTR
;
A
#
# COMPACT_ATOMS: atom_id res chain seq x y z
N MET A 1 -8.16 43.71 3.23
CA MET A 1 -8.32 42.24 3.32
C MET A 1 -6.94 41.62 3.41
N ALA A 2 -6.64 40.84 4.45
CA ALA A 2 -5.37 40.10 4.51
C ALA A 2 -5.43 38.96 3.49
N GLY A 3 -4.41 38.83 2.63
CA GLY A 3 -4.33 37.73 1.67
C GLY A 3 -4.26 36.37 2.37
N CYS A 4 -4.89 35.34 1.80
CA CYS A 4 -4.84 33.98 2.32
C CYS A 4 -3.60 33.26 1.76
N VAL A 5 -2.67 32.87 2.62
CA VAL A 5 -1.51 32.03 2.25
C VAL A 5 -1.81 30.59 2.62
N VAL A 6 -1.70 29.67 1.66
CA VAL A 6 -1.93 28.24 1.87
C VAL A 6 -0.65 27.45 1.64
N LEU A 7 -0.25 26.69 2.65
CA LEU A 7 0.86 25.74 2.56
C LEU A 7 0.34 24.38 2.07
N VAL A 8 0.85 23.91 0.94
CA VAL A 8 0.54 22.59 0.39
C VAL A 8 1.66 21.63 0.75
N THR A 9 1.35 20.70 1.64
CA THR A 9 2.27 19.64 2.11
C THR A 9 2.12 18.32 1.39
N ALA A 10 1.11 18.23 0.51
CA ALA A 10 0.94 17.10 -0.39
C ALA A 10 2.01 17.14 -1.48
N ASP A 11 2.55 15.97 -1.80
CA ASP A 11 3.47 15.77 -2.93
C ASP A 11 2.69 15.44 -4.22
N ARG A 12 1.90 14.36 -4.18
CA ARG A 12 1.05 13.94 -5.30
C ARG A 12 -0.03 14.98 -5.62
N ARG A 13 -0.10 15.39 -6.90
CA ARG A 13 -1.06 16.38 -7.44
C ARG A 13 -1.01 17.74 -6.74
N SER A 14 0.13 18.08 -6.12
CA SER A 14 0.37 19.37 -5.47
C SER A 14 0.06 20.53 -6.42
N GLY A 15 0.55 20.47 -7.66
CA GLY A 15 0.32 21.49 -8.69
C GLY A 15 -1.17 21.71 -9.01
N GLU A 16 -1.96 20.65 -9.15
CA GLU A 16 -3.39 20.75 -9.42
C GLU A 16 -4.15 21.37 -8.24
N LEU A 17 -3.83 20.92 -7.02
CA LEU A 17 -4.42 21.45 -5.79
C LEU A 17 -4.07 22.93 -5.61
N GLY A 18 -2.80 23.30 -5.78
CA GLY A 18 -2.35 24.67 -5.68
C GLY A 18 -2.96 25.56 -6.77
N ALA A 19 -3.05 25.09 -8.01
CA ALA A 19 -3.72 25.83 -9.08
C ALA A 19 -5.21 26.08 -8.76
N ALA A 20 -5.91 25.10 -8.19
CA ALA A 20 -7.32 25.25 -7.81
C ALA A 20 -7.55 26.25 -6.67
N LEU A 21 -6.58 26.37 -5.75
CA LEU A 21 -6.61 27.32 -4.65
C LEU A 21 -6.18 28.72 -5.10
N ALA A 22 -5.16 28.82 -5.96
CA ALA A 22 -4.70 30.09 -6.54
C ALA A 22 -5.79 30.78 -7.36
N ARG A 23 -6.60 30.02 -8.12
CA ARG A 23 -7.80 30.54 -8.81
C ARG A 23 -8.82 31.20 -7.87
N ARG A 24 -8.77 30.91 -6.57
CA ARG A 24 -9.62 31.53 -5.54
C ARG A 24 -8.92 32.67 -4.78
N GLY A 25 -7.78 33.15 -5.28
CA GLY A 25 -7.04 34.26 -4.69
C GLY A 25 -6.09 33.88 -3.55
N ALA A 26 -5.83 32.59 -3.34
CA ALA A 26 -4.84 32.15 -2.37
C ALA A 26 -3.40 32.25 -2.92
N VAL A 27 -2.46 32.65 -2.08
CA VAL A 27 -1.03 32.56 -2.36
C VAL A 27 -0.55 31.19 -1.92
N ILE A 28 0.03 30.40 -2.83
CA ILE A 28 0.42 29.03 -2.56
C ILE A 28 1.92 28.92 -2.24
N ARG A 29 2.24 28.12 -1.21
CA ARG A 29 3.60 27.68 -0.90
C ARG A 29 3.62 26.16 -0.87
N TYR A 30 4.53 25.56 -1.62
CA TYR A 30 4.71 24.10 -1.62
C TYR A 30 5.80 23.75 -0.62
N ALA A 31 5.48 22.81 0.28
CA ALA A 31 6.41 22.29 1.29
C ALA A 31 6.05 20.81 1.55
N PRO A 32 6.32 19.92 0.57
CA PRO A 32 5.97 18.51 0.71
C PRO A 32 6.68 17.91 1.93
N ALA A 33 5.89 17.34 2.85
CA ALA A 33 6.43 16.74 4.08
C ALA A 33 6.92 15.31 3.85
N LEU A 34 6.52 14.69 2.74
CA LEU A 34 6.85 13.32 2.38
C LEU A 34 6.72 13.15 0.86
N SER A 35 7.67 12.48 0.23
CA SER A 35 7.66 12.17 -1.21
C SER A 35 7.59 10.66 -1.44
N MET A 36 6.99 10.25 -2.56
CA MET A 36 7.02 8.83 -2.97
C MET A 36 8.23 8.59 -3.88
N VAL A 37 9.08 7.62 -3.52
CA VAL A 37 10.19 7.15 -4.35
C VAL A 37 9.74 5.91 -5.11
N PRO A 38 10.01 5.80 -6.43
CA PRO A 38 9.70 4.59 -7.18
C PRO A 38 10.45 3.36 -6.65
N ASN A 39 9.75 2.24 -6.55
CA ASN A 39 10.30 0.98 -6.01
C ASN A 39 11.00 0.10 -7.07
N GLN A 40 10.97 0.49 -8.34
CA GLN A 40 11.35 -0.36 -9.49
C GLN A 40 12.84 -0.77 -9.45
N ASP A 41 13.69 0.05 -8.83
CA ASP A 41 15.14 -0.19 -8.68
C ASP A 41 15.55 -0.50 -7.23
N ASP A 42 14.60 -0.82 -6.36
CA ASP A 42 14.87 -1.09 -4.95
C ASP A 42 15.41 -2.51 -4.75
N THR A 43 16.74 -2.64 -4.68
CA THR A 43 17.43 -3.91 -4.44
C THR A 43 17.02 -4.59 -3.14
N ALA A 44 16.70 -3.82 -2.09
CA ALA A 44 16.26 -4.38 -0.81
C ALA A 44 14.84 -4.96 -0.94
N LEU A 45 13.95 -4.29 -1.68
CA LEU A 45 12.64 -4.81 -2.00
C LEU A 45 12.72 -6.14 -2.76
N LEU A 46 13.59 -6.22 -3.78
CA LEU A 46 13.77 -7.45 -4.57
C LEU A 46 14.33 -8.60 -3.73
N ALA A 47 15.33 -8.32 -2.87
CA ALA A 47 15.88 -9.30 -1.95
C ALA A 47 14.81 -9.83 -0.98
N GLY A 48 14.02 -8.92 -0.38
CA GLY A 48 12.92 -9.27 0.49
C GLY A 48 11.82 -10.08 -0.23
N THR A 49 11.53 -9.74 -1.48
CA THR A 49 10.57 -10.48 -2.32
C THR A 49 11.01 -11.92 -2.55
N ARG A 50 12.29 -12.13 -2.91
CA ARG A 50 12.85 -13.47 -3.10
C ARG A 50 12.84 -14.28 -1.81
N ALA A 51 13.18 -13.65 -0.68
CA ALA A 51 13.13 -14.31 0.63
C ALA A 51 11.71 -14.73 1.00
N LEU A 52 10.72 -13.86 0.76
CA LEU A 52 9.31 -14.16 1.00
C LEU A 52 8.79 -15.30 0.10
N ILE A 53 9.22 -15.36 -1.16
CA ILE A 53 8.87 -16.47 -2.06
C ILE A 53 9.51 -17.79 -1.58
N ALA A 54 10.78 -17.75 -1.16
CA ALA A 54 11.48 -18.93 -0.67
C ALA A 54 10.93 -19.44 0.68
N TYR A 55 10.44 -18.51 1.51
CA TYR A 55 9.88 -18.80 2.83
C TYR A 55 8.52 -18.10 2.97
N PRO A 56 7.45 -18.66 2.37
CA PRO A 56 6.13 -18.03 2.36
C PRO A 56 5.59 -17.84 3.79
N PRO A 57 5.09 -16.64 4.14
CA PRO A 57 4.54 -16.38 5.46
C PRO A 57 3.13 -16.97 5.60
N ASP A 58 2.75 -17.34 6.83
CA ASP A 58 1.36 -17.70 7.13
C ASP A 58 0.42 -16.48 7.07
N ASP A 59 0.97 -15.29 7.28
CA ASP A 59 0.23 -14.04 7.45
C ASP A 59 0.86 -12.86 6.72
N VAL A 60 0.04 -12.09 6.00
CA VAL A 60 0.47 -10.87 5.29
C VAL A 60 -0.42 -9.69 5.68
N VAL A 61 0.19 -8.63 6.22
CA VAL A 61 -0.53 -7.40 6.58
C VAL A 61 -0.31 -6.32 5.54
N VAL A 62 -1.38 -5.94 4.85
CA VAL A 62 -1.37 -4.85 3.86
C VAL A 62 -1.78 -3.55 4.56
N THR A 63 -0.85 -2.59 4.63
CA THR A 63 -1.07 -1.32 5.33
C THR A 63 -1.64 -0.22 4.43
N THR A 64 -1.25 -0.22 3.16
CA THR A 64 -1.66 0.74 2.13
C THR A 64 -1.84 0.05 0.79
N ASP A 65 -2.67 0.64 -0.07
CA ASP A 65 -2.89 0.19 -1.44
C ASP A 65 -1.71 0.47 -2.37
N ILE A 66 -1.09 1.66 -2.22
CA ILE A 66 0.04 2.09 -3.04
C ILE A 66 1.25 1.17 -2.83
N GLY A 67 1.56 0.80 -1.58
CA GLY A 67 2.68 -0.09 -1.29
C GLY A 67 2.50 -1.48 -1.89
N LEU A 68 1.31 -2.08 -1.75
CA LEU A 68 1.01 -3.39 -2.35
C LEU A 68 1.11 -3.35 -3.87
N ARG A 69 0.52 -2.32 -4.50
CA ARG A 69 0.60 -2.13 -5.96
C ARG A 69 2.04 -2.00 -6.44
N GLY A 70 2.80 -1.08 -5.84
CA GLY A 70 4.18 -0.83 -6.25
C GLY A 70 5.08 -2.04 -6.05
N TRP A 71 4.80 -2.86 -5.03
CA TRP A 71 5.52 -4.12 -4.82
C TRP A 71 5.18 -5.17 -5.89
N THR A 72 3.90 -5.38 -6.20
CA THR A 72 3.48 -6.30 -7.27
C THR A 72 4.05 -5.86 -8.63
N GLU A 73 3.95 -4.58 -8.97
CA GLU A 73 4.51 -4.02 -10.22
C GLU A 73 6.04 -4.20 -10.29
N ALA A 74 6.77 -3.97 -9.19
CA ALA A 74 8.22 -4.18 -9.14
C ALA A 74 8.59 -5.67 -9.26
N ALA A 75 7.80 -6.59 -8.68
CA ALA A 75 8.02 -8.03 -8.84
C ALA A 75 7.73 -8.50 -10.27
N ASP A 76 6.66 -8.01 -10.89
CA ASP A 76 6.30 -8.29 -12.28
C ASP A 76 7.42 -7.85 -13.24
N ALA A 77 7.96 -6.64 -13.03
CA ALA A 77 9.03 -6.07 -13.85
C ALA A 77 10.30 -6.93 -13.90
N VAL A 78 10.55 -7.77 -12.89
CA VAL A 78 11.70 -8.69 -12.82
C VAL A 78 11.31 -10.17 -12.97
N GLY A 79 10.08 -10.47 -13.38
CA GLY A 79 9.60 -11.84 -13.61
C GLY A 79 9.33 -12.65 -12.35
N LEU A 80 9.18 -12.02 -11.19
CA LEU A 80 8.81 -12.67 -9.92
C LEU A 80 7.30 -12.63 -9.62
N GLY A 81 6.52 -11.94 -10.45
CA GLY A 81 5.09 -11.69 -10.26
C GLY A 81 4.24 -12.93 -9.94
N GLU A 82 4.35 -13.97 -10.77
CA GLU A 82 3.58 -15.21 -10.61
C GLU A 82 3.98 -15.94 -9.32
N GLN A 83 5.28 -16.09 -9.06
CA GLN A 83 5.78 -16.75 -7.85
C GLN A 83 5.35 -16.00 -6.58
N LEU A 84 5.39 -14.66 -6.62
CA LEU A 84 4.88 -13.84 -5.52
C LEU A 84 3.37 -14.02 -5.33
N THR A 85 2.61 -14.05 -6.42
CA THR A 85 1.16 -14.29 -6.41
C THR A 85 0.81 -15.63 -5.77
N VAL A 86 1.54 -16.69 -6.12
CA VAL A 86 1.40 -18.02 -5.51
C VAL A 86 1.73 -18.00 -4.01
N ALA A 87 2.86 -17.40 -3.63
CA ALA A 87 3.28 -17.33 -2.23
C ALA A 87 2.25 -16.55 -1.37
N LEU A 88 1.73 -15.43 -1.88
CA LEU A 88 0.70 -14.65 -1.21
C LEU A 88 -0.66 -15.37 -1.18
N GLY A 89 -0.95 -16.19 -2.19
CA GLY A 89 -2.17 -17.01 -2.25
C GLY A 89 -2.24 -18.08 -1.16
N ALA A 90 -1.11 -18.50 -0.58
CA ALA A 90 -1.07 -19.42 0.56
C ALA A 90 -1.25 -18.71 1.92
N ALA A 91 -1.10 -17.39 1.97
CA ALA A 91 -1.00 -16.62 3.21
C ALA A 91 -2.34 -15.96 3.60
N ARG A 92 -2.68 -15.95 4.88
CA ARG A 92 -3.81 -15.17 5.39
C ARG A 92 -3.54 -13.67 5.24
N ILE A 93 -4.31 -13.00 4.39
CA ILE A 93 -4.11 -11.57 4.10
C ILE A 93 -5.00 -10.71 5.00
N VAL A 94 -4.39 -9.75 5.68
CA VAL A 94 -5.03 -8.80 6.58
C VAL A 94 -4.96 -7.38 6.02
N ALA A 95 -6.12 -6.75 5.80
CA ALA A 95 -6.19 -5.36 5.35
C ALA A 95 -6.23 -4.38 6.52
N ARG A 96 -5.30 -3.41 6.58
CA ARG A 96 -5.35 -2.30 7.55
C ARG A 96 -6.18 -1.14 7.01
N GLY A 97 -7.50 -1.26 7.16
CA GLY A 97 -8.48 -0.22 6.79
C GLY A 97 -8.91 -0.23 5.32
N PRO A 98 -9.80 0.70 4.92
CA PRO A 98 -10.53 0.63 3.65
C PRO A 98 -9.64 0.78 2.41
N LYS A 99 -8.51 1.51 2.50
CA LYS A 99 -7.56 1.64 1.38
C LYS A 99 -6.89 0.30 1.05
N ALA A 100 -6.35 -0.38 2.05
CA ALA A 100 -5.73 -1.70 1.89
C ALA A 100 -6.72 -2.71 1.31
N ARG A 101 -7.99 -2.68 1.74
CA ARG A 101 -9.05 -3.55 1.23
C ARG A 101 -9.25 -3.41 -0.29
N GLY A 102 -9.17 -2.19 -0.82
CA GLY A 102 -9.34 -1.93 -2.25
C GLY A 102 -8.22 -2.49 -3.12
N ALA A 103 -6.97 -2.49 -2.64
CA ALA A 103 -5.86 -3.12 -3.36
C ALA A 103 -5.93 -4.65 -3.30
N ILE A 104 -6.25 -5.17 -2.12
CA ILE A 104 -6.44 -6.59 -1.90
C ILE A 104 -7.58 -7.15 -2.78
N ALA A 105 -8.65 -6.39 -3.01
CA ALA A 105 -9.73 -6.80 -3.90
C ALA A 105 -9.24 -7.05 -5.34
N ARG A 106 -8.24 -6.30 -5.82
CA ARG A 106 -7.65 -6.50 -7.15
C ARG A 106 -6.68 -7.68 -7.18
N LEU A 107 -5.89 -7.87 -6.11
CA LEU A 107 -5.03 -9.05 -5.99
C LEU A 107 -5.86 -10.35 -6.05
N ARG A 108 -7.07 -10.35 -5.46
CA ARG A 108 -8.02 -11.50 -5.56
C ARG A 108 -8.45 -11.85 -6.97
N GLU A 109 -8.52 -10.87 -7.87
CA GLU A 109 -8.89 -11.13 -9.27
C GLU A 109 -7.80 -11.97 -9.97
N THR A 110 -6.58 -11.93 -9.45
CA THR A 110 -5.40 -12.66 -9.96
C THR A 110 -5.06 -13.92 -9.14
N THR A 111 -5.34 -13.97 -7.82
CA THR A 111 -4.98 -15.10 -6.93
C THR A 111 -6.10 -16.11 -6.61
N GLY A 112 -7.38 -15.79 -6.85
CA GLY A 112 -8.52 -16.56 -6.32
C GLY A 112 -9.09 -15.97 -5.01
N ARG A 113 -10.34 -16.33 -4.67
CA ARG A 113 -11.26 -15.50 -3.85
C ARG A 113 -11.18 -15.63 -2.32
N ASP A 114 -10.64 -16.72 -1.77
CA ASP A 114 -10.88 -17.08 -0.36
C ASP A 114 -9.65 -16.92 0.57
N LEU A 115 -9.16 -15.70 0.85
CA LEU A 115 -8.06 -15.58 1.83
C LEU A 115 -7.87 -14.22 2.54
N ILE A 116 -8.91 -13.40 2.70
CA ILE A 116 -8.74 -12.05 3.28
C ILE A 116 -9.68 -11.75 4.43
N ARG A 117 -9.09 -11.47 5.61
CA ARG A 117 -9.77 -10.82 6.74
C ARG A 117 -9.53 -9.31 6.67
N THR A 118 -10.61 -8.54 6.63
CA THR A 118 -10.53 -7.07 6.69
C THR A 118 -10.56 -6.63 8.14
N VAL A 119 -9.51 -5.95 8.62
CA VAL A 119 -9.55 -5.25 9.91
C VAL A 119 -9.89 -3.79 9.64
N VAL A 120 -11.16 -3.43 9.89
CA VAL A 120 -11.64 -2.05 9.69
C VAL A 120 -11.16 -1.20 10.86
N LYS A 121 -10.51 -0.08 10.53
CA LYS A 121 -9.91 0.87 11.48
C LYS A 121 -11.00 1.63 12.26
N ARG A 122 -11.63 1.00 13.25
CA ARG A 122 -12.26 1.62 14.44
C ARG A 122 -12.19 0.60 15.60
N GLY A 123 -11.14 0.73 16.42
CA GLY A 123 -10.88 -0.16 17.56
C GLY A 123 -10.06 -1.39 17.17
N TYR A 124 -9.10 -1.75 18.03
CA TYR A 124 -8.36 -2.99 17.92
C TYR A 124 -9.22 -4.12 18.48
N ARG A 125 -9.55 -5.13 17.67
CA ARG A 125 -9.96 -6.45 18.17
C ARG A 125 -8.94 -7.44 17.65
N LEU A 126 -8.04 -7.85 18.54
CA LEU A 126 -7.20 -9.02 18.33
C LEU A 126 -8.07 -10.22 18.67
N GLU A 127 -8.41 -11.04 17.69
CA GLU A 127 -8.80 -12.42 18.00
C GLU A 127 -7.51 -13.22 18.04
N LEU A 128 -7.01 -13.42 19.26
CA LEU A 128 -5.98 -14.40 19.55
C LEU A 128 -6.54 -15.75 19.12
N MET A 129 -5.97 -16.35 18.08
CA MET A 129 -6.24 -17.75 17.81
C MET A 129 -5.54 -18.54 18.93
N GLU A 130 -6.30 -19.37 19.65
CA GLU A 130 -5.70 -20.28 20.62
C GLU A 130 -4.61 -21.08 19.92
N ALA A 131 -3.41 -21.05 20.48
CA ALA A 131 -2.27 -21.79 19.99
C ALA A 131 -2.64 -23.28 20.02
N GLY A 132 -3.00 -23.83 18.86
CA GLY A 132 -3.16 -25.26 18.68
C GLY A 132 -1.80 -25.91 18.88
N THR A 133 -1.66 -26.62 20.00
CA THR A 133 -0.53 -27.50 20.31
C THR A 133 -0.23 -28.41 19.12
N ARG A 134 0.98 -28.32 18.56
CA ARG A 134 1.60 -29.44 17.85
C ARG A 134 2.44 -30.24 18.83
#